data_AF-A0A7J0FY42-F1
#
_entry.id   AF-A0A7J0FY42-F1
#
_cell.length_a   1.000
_cell.length_b   1.000
_cell.length_c   1.000
_cell.angle_alpha   90.00
_cell.angle_beta   90.00
_cell.angle_gamma   90.00
#
_symmetry.space_group_name_H-M   'P 1'
#
loop_
_entity.id
_entity.type
_entity.pdbx_description
1 polymer ?
#
loop_
_entity_poly.entity_id
_entity_poly.type
_entity_poly.pdbx_seq_one_letter_code
_entity_poly.pdbx_strand_id
1 'polypeptide(L)'
;MGKIGLLDLEGHFAFYCAYHSNPVNILIHMLFVWPIFFTSLILLHFTPPLFDSPFDHLGLVPNFGLLLALTYALFYVCLDKKAGSLAAILCLVCWVSSSLLAKHLGFSMAWKIVLAAQLFGWTGQFIGHGVFEKRTPAPLDNLAQVLVLVAPFFVLLEALSIVIWLRTVSRISCQCESEDRC
;
A
#
# COMPACT_ATOMS: atom_id res chain seq x y z
N MET A 1 -18.85 -22.72 0.44
CA MET A 1 -18.01 -21.58 0.86
C MET A 1 -18.86 -20.32 0.75
N GLY A 2 -19.08 -19.62 1.87
CA GLY A 2 -19.86 -18.38 1.87
C GLY A 2 -19.18 -17.31 1.00
N LYS A 3 -19.97 -16.49 0.30
CA LYS A 3 -19.42 -15.36 -0.45
C LYS A 3 -18.78 -14.39 0.54
N ILE A 4 -17.47 -14.15 0.40
CA ILE A 4 -16.77 -13.11 1.15
C ILE A 4 -17.43 -11.78 0.78
N GLY A 5 -17.91 -11.05 1.79
CA GLY A 5 -18.51 -9.74 1.59
C GLY A 5 -17.46 -8.71 1.23
N LEU A 6 -17.83 -7.65 0.51
CA LEU A 6 -16.90 -6.59 0.08
C LEU A 6 -16.09 -5.94 1.21
N LEU A 7 -16.68 -5.86 2.41
CA LEU A 7 -16.07 -5.26 3.59
C LEU A 7 -15.67 -6.32 4.62
N ASP A 8 -15.62 -7.60 4.23
CA ASP A 8 -15.22 -8.69 5.10
C ASP A 8 -13.70 -8.73 5.23
N LEU A 9 -13.18 -7.88 6.12
CA LEU A 9 -11.75 -7.73 6.37
C LEU A 9 -11.09 -9.07 6.73
N GLU A 10 -11.71 -9.85 7.63
CA GLU A 10 -11.15 -11.11 8.10
C GLU A 10 -11.08 -12.15 6.98
N GLY A 11 -12.15 -12.28 6.19
CA GLY A 11 -12.18 -13.18 5.03
C GLY A 11 -11.12 -12.81 3.98
N HIS A 12 -10.97 -11.52 3.68
CA HIS A 12 -9.97 -11.05 2.73
C HIS A 12 -8.53 -11.21 3.27
N PHE A 13 -8.30 -10.93 4.56
CA PHE A 13 -6.97 -11.06 5.18
C PHE A 13 -6.56 -12.54 5.34
N ALA A 14 -7.48 -13.41 5.75
CA ALA A 14 -7.23 -14.85 5.83
C ALA A 14 -6.89 -15.44 4.45
N PHE A 15 -7.59 -15.01 3.39
CA PHE A 15 -7.22 -15.38 2.02
C PHE A 15 -5.83 -14.86 1.66
N TYR A 16 -5.50 -13.61 1.99
CA TYR A 16 -4.18 -13.03 1.74
C TYR A 16 -3.06 -13.84 2.41
N CYS A 17 -3.18 -14.16 3.70
CA CYS A 17 -2.17 -14.96 4.42
C CYS A 17 -2.06 -16.40 3.91
N ALA A 18 -3.17 -17.02 3.50
CA ALA A 18 -3.14 -18.34 2.86
C ALA A 18 -2.53 -18.30 1.44
N TYR A 19 -2.53 -17.12 0.81
CA TYR A 19 -2.01 -16.91 -0.53
C TYR A 19 -0.54 -16.48 -0.57
N HIS A 20 -0.08 -15.75 0.45
CA HIS A 20 1.28 -15.26 0.61
C HIS A 20 1.86 -15.89 1.88
N SER A 21 2.46 -17.06 1.70
CA SER A 21 3.03 -17.86 2.79
C SER A 21 4.56 -17.78 2.82
N ASN A 22 5.17 -17.44 1.69
CA ASN A 22 6.61 -17.33 1.55
C ASN A 22 7.11 -15.97 2.05
N PRO A 23 8.05 -15.94 3.02
CA PRO A 23 8.54 -14.69 3.61
C PRO A 23 9.23 -13.77 2.59
N VAL A 24 9.83 -14.33 1.52
CA VAL A 24 10.45 -13.55 0.45
C VAL A 24 9.38 -12.83 -0.37
N ASN A 25 8.27 -13.52 -0.67
CA ASN A 25 7.16 -12.89 -1.39
C ASN A 25 6.52 -11.78 -0.55
N ILE A 26 6.28 -12.03 0.73
CA ILE A 26 5.77 -11.01 1.66
C ILE A 26 6.70 -9.78 1.69
N LEU A 27 8.03 -9.98 1.74
CA LEU A 27 8.99 -8.88 1.70
C LEU A 27 8.94 -8.09 0.39
N ILE A 28 8.86 -8.77 -0.75
CA ILE A 28 8.69 -8.13 -2.07
C ILE A 28 7.43 -7.26 -2.08
N HIS A 29 6.31 -7.78 -1.56
CA HIS A 29 5.07 -7.03 -1.45
C HIS A 29 5.22 -5.81 -0.54
N MET A 30 5.83 -5.97 0.64
CA MET A 30 6.09 -4.87 1.57
C MET A 30 6.93 -3.76 0.94
N LEU A 31 7.92 -4.11 0.13
CA LEU A 31 8.83 -3.16 -0.50
C LEU A 31 8.22 -2.47 -1.72
N PHE A 32 7.43 -3.15 -2.54
CA PHE A 32 7.01 -2.62 -3.85
C PHE A 32 5.58 -2.11 -3.90
N VAL A 33 4.65 -2.57 -3.06
CA VAL A 33 3.23 -2.13 -3.13
C VAL A 33 3.10 -0.62 -2.89
N TRP A 34 3.73 -0.08 -1.84
CA TRP A 34 3.64 1.35 -1.52
C TRP A 34 4.33 2.26 -2.55
N PRO A 35 5.55 1.94 -3.04
CA PRO A 35 6.15 2.70 -4.15
C PRO A 35 5.37 2.65 -5.47
N ILE A 36 4.75 1.51 -5.80
CA ILE A 36 3.85 1.42 -6.96
C ILE A 36 2.67 2.38 -6.79
N PHE A 37 2.02 2.36 -5.62
CA PHE A 37 0.93 3.31 -5.32
C PHE A 37 1.41 4.77 -5.44
N PHE A 38 2.54 5.10 -4.81
CA PHE A 38 3.09 6.46 -4.82
C PHE A 38 3.44 6.96 -6.23
N THR A 39 4.08 6.12 -7.05
CA THR A 39 4.47 6.50 -8.41
C THR A 39 3.27 6.61 -9.36
N SER A 40 2.20 5.85 -9.12
CA SER A 40 0.92 6.06 -9.80
C SER A 40 0.34 7.45 -9.50
N LEU A 41 0.43 7.93 -8.25
CA LEU A 41 -0.03 9.29 -7.89
C LEU A 41 0.80 10.38 -8.59
N ILE A 42 2.11 10.19 -8.75
CA ILE A 42 2.97 11.12 -9.51
C ILE A 42 2.48 11.25 -10.96
N LEU A 43 2.14 10.13 -11.61
CA LEU A 43 1.65 10.18 -12.99
C LEU A 43 0.29 10.87 -13.07
N LEU A 44 -0.61 10.54 -12.15
CA LEU A 44 -1.93 11.14 -12.07
C LEU A 44 -1.88 12.64 -11.73
N HIS A 45 -0.77 13.14 -11.16
CA HIS A 45 -0.60 14.56 -10.91
C HIS A 45 -0.71 15.41 -12.18
N PHE A 46 -0.25 14.87 -13.32
CA PHE A 46 -0.26 15.55 -14.62
C PHE A 46 -1.61 15.49 -15.34
N THR A 47 -2.64 14.92 -14.71
CA THR A 47 -4.00 14.94 -15.26
C THR A 47 -4.68 16.30 -15.01
N PRO A 48 -5.68 16.69 -15.81
CA PRO A 48 -6.38 17.94 -15.63
C PRO A 48 -7.00 18.07 -14.21
N PRO A 49 -7.05 19.30 -13.65
CA PRO A 49 -7.77 19.54 -12.41
C PRO A 49 -9.26 19.19 -12.57
N LEU A 50 -9.83 18.57 -11.55
CA LEU A 50 -11.27 18.26 -11.51
C LEU A 50 -12.09 19.47 -11.07
N PHE A 51 -11.53 20.31 -10.18
CA PHE A 51 -12.15 21.52 -9.65
C PHE A 51 -11.07 22.57 -9.35
N ASP A 52 -11.43 23.84 -9.32
CA ASP A 52 -10.50 24.91 -8.95
C ASP A 52 -10.18 24.83 -7.45
N SER A 53 -8.90 24.89 -7.09
CA SER A 53 -8.45 24.80 -5.70
C SER A 53 -7.68 26.05 -5.30
N PRO A 54 -7.95 26.62 -4.10
CA PRO A 54 -7.16 27.74 -3.60
C PRO A 54 -5.70 27.33 -3.33
N PHE A 55 -5.40 26.03 -3.23
CA PHE A 55 -4.07 25.50 -2.96
C PHE A 55 -3.24 25.17 -4.23
N ASP A 56 -3.70 25.58 -5.40
CA ASP A 56 -2.98 25.36 -6.66
C ASP A 56 -1.57 25.99 -6.64
N HIS A 57 -1.42 27.13 -5.95
CA HIS A 57 -0.13 27.79 -5.74
C HIS A 57 0.91 26.89 -5.01
N LEU A 58 0.45 26.03 -4.10
CA LEU A 58 1.28 25.04 -3.42
C LEU A 58 1.59 23.82 -4.30
N GLY A 59 0.93 23.68 -5.45
CA GLY A 59 1.01 22.47 -6.29
C GLY A 59 0.08 21.35 -5.83
N LEU A 60 -0.90 21.65 -4.98
CA LEU A 60 -1.91 20.69 -4.53
C LEU A 60 -3.16 20.84 -5.38
N VAL A 61 -3.10 20.22 -6.54
CA VAL A 61 -4.18 20.24 -7.53
C VAL A 61 -5.13 19.06 -7.26
N PRO A 62 -6.45 19.29 -7.12
CA PRO A 62 -7.43 18.23 -7.00
C PRO A 62 -7.62 17.55 -8.36
N ASN A 63 -6.77 16.58 -8.64
CA ASN A 63 -6.74 15.80 -9.88
C ASN A 63 -7.21 14.36 -9.62
N PHE A 64 -7.09 13.48 -10.63
CA PHE A 64 -7.40 12.07 -10.48
C PHE A 64 -6.54 11.35 -9.43
N GLY A 65 -5.35 11.88 -9.10
CA GLY A 65 -4.51 11.37 -8.02
C GLY A 65 -5.13 11.59 -6.64
N LEU A 66 -5.75 12.74 -6.41
CA LEU A 66 -6.51 13.00 -5.17
C LEU A 66 -7.72 12.06 -5.08
N LEU A 67 -8.46 11.91 -6.19
CA LEU A 67 -9.61 11.01 -6.25
C LEU A 67 -9.21 9.57 -5.92
N LEU A 68 -8.09 9.09 -6.46
CA LEU A 68 -7.57 7.77 -6.16
C LEU A 68 -7.20 7.66 -4.67
N ALA A 69 -6.44 8.60 -4.14
CA ALA A 69 -6.03 8.59 -2.73
C ALA A 69 -7.23 8.63 -1.77
N LEU A 70 -8.25 9.43 -2.06
CA LEU A 70 -9.49 9.50 -1.28
C LEU A 70 -10.31 8.22 -1.37
N THR A 71 -10.40 7.61 -2.56
CA THR A 71 -11.08 6.33 -2.75
C THR A 71 -10.45 5.25 -1.87
N TYR A 72 -9.12 5.16 -1.87
CA TYR A 72 -8.37 4.24 -1.01
C TYR A 72 -8.56 4.55 0.48
N ALA A 73 -8.42 5.82 0.87
CA ALA A 73 -8.60 6.26 2.25
C ALA A 73 -9.98 5.91 2.80
N LEU A 74 -11.05 6.22 2.06
CA LEU A 74 -12.43 5.91 2.46
C LEU A 74 -12.65 4.40 2.53
N PHE A 75 -12.18 3.66 1.53
CA PHE A 75 -12.30 2.20 1.52
C PHE A 75 -11.61 1.56 2.73
N TYR A 76 -10.42 2.02 3.10
CA TYR A 76 -9.69 1.52 4.27
C TYR A 76 -10.38 1.84 5.59
N VAL A 77 -10.90 3.06 5.75
CA VAL A 77 -11.68 3.43 6.95
C VAL A 77 -12.96 2.61 7.06
N CYS A 78 -13.60 2.26 5.94
CA CYS A 78 -14.76 1.37 5.90
C CYS A 78 -14.42 -0.08 6.27
N LEU A 79 -13.20 -0.56 5.98
CA LEU A 79 -12.73 -1.90 6.35
C LEU A 79 -12.40 -2.02 7.85
N ASP A 80 -11.64 -1.08 8.39
CA ASP A 80 -11.40 -0.98 9.84
C ASP A 80 -11.17 0.48 10.24
N LYS A 81 -11.87 0.94 11.29
CA LYS A 81 -11.78 2.35 11.69
C LYS A 81 -10.41 2.75 12.21
N LYS A 82 -9.68 1.86 12.91
CA LYS A 82 -8.41 2.20 13.56
C LYS A 82 -7.24 2.11 12.58
N ALA A 83 -7.00 0.93 12.03
CA ALA A 83 -5.96 0.69 11.04
C ALA A 83 -6.25 1.42 9.73
N GLY A 84 -7.52 1.49 9.32
CA GLY A 84 -7.92 2.22 8.13
C GLY A 84 -7.72 3.73 8.24
N SER A 85 -7.89 4.33 9.41
CA SER A 85 -7.56 5.74 9.62
C SER A 85 -6.06 6.02 9.44
N LEU A 86 -5.19 5.11 9.92
CA LEU A 86 -3.75 5.22 9.69
C LEU A 86 -3.40 5.08 8.20
N ALA A 87 -4.00 4.10 7.52
CA ALA A 87 -3.82 3.91 6.08
C ALA A 87 -4.32 5.13 5.27
N ALA A 88 -5.44 5.72 5.67
CA ALA A 88 -5.99 6.93 5.06
C ALA A 88 -5.02 8.12 5.19
N ILE A 89 -4.45 8.35 6.37
CA ILE A 89 -3.42 9.38 6.57
C ILE A 89 -2.22 9.10 5.66
N LEU A 90 -1.76 7.86 5.57
CA LEU A 90 -0.63 7.49 4.72
C LEU A 90 -0.93 7.75 3.23
N CYS A 91 -2.12 7.40 2.75
CA CYS A 91 -2.54 7.70 1.38
C CYS A 91 -2.54 9.21 1.08
N LEU A 92 -3.01 10.04 2.02
CA LEU A 92 -3.00 11.50 1.88
C LEU A 92 -1.57 12.06 1.90
N VAL A 93 -0.70 11.55 2.78
CA VAL A 93 0.73 11.93 2.82
C VAL A 93 1.42 11.56 1.50
N CYS A 94 1.13 10.38 0.94
CA CYS A 94 1.60 9.97 -0.37
C CYS A 94 1.12 10.91 -1.47
N TRP A 95 -0.15 11.34 -1.44
CA TRP A 95 -0.70 12.28 -2.42
C TRP A 95 -0.05 13.67 -2.35
N VAL A 96 0.10 14.24 -1.15
CA VAL A 96 0.79 15.52 -0.96
C VAL A 96 2.23 15.43 -1.44
N SER A 97 2.97 14.41 -0.98
CA SER A 97 4.38 14.25 -1.29
C SER A 97 4.62 13.98 -2.78
N SER A 98 3.77 13.16 -3.41
CA SER A 98 3.85 12.89 -4.85
C SER A 98 3.52 14.12 -5.70
N SER A 99 2.56 14.94 -5.28
CA SER A 99 2.21 16.19 -5.97
C SER A 99 3.34 17.21 -5.90
N LEU A 100 3.96 17.38 -4.74
CA LEU A 100 5.13 18.25 -4.58
C LEU A 100 6.32 17.75 -5.41
N LEU A 101 6.58 16.44 -5.41
CA LEU A 101 7.65 15.84 -6.19
C LEU A 101 7.40 15.95 -7.70
N ALA A 102 6.16 15.71 -8.16
CA ALA A 102 5.77 15.83 -9.56
C ALA A 102 5.95 17.27 -10.07
N LYS A 103 5.55 18.26 -9.26
CA LYS A 103 5.77 19.69 -9.54
C LYS A 103 7.27 20.02 -9.66
N HIS A 104 8.11 19.44 -8.81
CA HIS A 104 9.55 19.70 -8.83
C HIS A 104 10.26 19.05 -10.03
N LEU A 105 9.90 17.81 -10.38
CA LEU A 105 10.53 17.05 -11.47
C LEU A 105 10.06 17.49 -12.86
N GLY A 106 8.81 17.94 -12.97
CA GLY A 106 8.14 18.18 -14.25
C GLY A 106 7.87 16.89 -15.03
N PHE A 107 6.99 16.95 -16.03
CA PHE A 107 6.50 15.76 -16.73
C PHE A 107 7.63 14.93 -17.36
N SER A 108 8.55 15.59 -18.09
CA SER A 108 9.62 14.94 -18.88
C SER A 108 10.50 13.98 -18.07
N MET A 109 10.78 14.32 -16.81
CA MET A 109 11.58 13.46 -15.92
C MET A 109 10.68 12.52 -15.10
N ALA A 110 9.53 13.02 -14.63
CA ALA A 110 8.62 12.25 -13.79
C ALA A 110 8.12 10.97 -14.47
N TRP A 111 7.69 11.02 -15.74
CA TRP A 111 7.16 9.83 -16.42
C TRP A 111 8.21 8.73 -16.57
N LYS A 112 9.49 9.08 -16.75
CA LYS A 112 10.60 8.11 -16.88
C LYS A 112 10.85 7.40 -15.55
N ILE A 113 10.88 8.15 -14.45
CA ILE A 113 11.05 7.61 -13.10
C ILE A 113 9.87 6.72 -12.76
N VAL A 114 8.64 7.18 -13.03
CA VAL A 114 7.42 6.38 -12.81
C VAL A 114 7.48 5.09 -13.62
N LEU A 115 7.80 5.15 -14.92
CA LEU A 115 7.86 3.97 -15.77
C LEU A 115 8.89 2.95 -15.24
N ALA A 116 10.10 3.41 -14.89
CA ALA A 116 11.13 2.55 -14.34
C ALA A 116 10.68 1.90 -13.01
N ALA A 117 10.10 2.68 -12.10
CA ALA A 117 9.63 2.19 -10.81
C ALA A 117 8.46 1.22 -10.93
N GLN A 118 7.51 1.49 -11.84
CA GLN A 118 6.38 0.62 -12.12
C GLN A 118 6.84 -0.71 -12.73
N LEU A 119 7.70 -0.66 -13.75
CA LEU A 119 8.23 -1.88 -14.37
C LEU A 119 9.00 -2.72 -13.35
N PHE A 120 9.89 -2.10 -12.57
CA PHE A 120 10.67 -2.81 -11.56
C PHE A 120 9.78 -3.37 -10.44
N GLY A 121 8.85 -2.57 -9.93
CA GLY A 121 7.92 -2.96 -8.87
C GLY A 121 7.04 -4.13 -9.31
N TRP A 122 6.34 -4.02 -10.45
CA TRP A 122 5.48 -5.09 -10.96
C TRP A 122 6.26 -6.35 -11.32
N THR A 123 7.46 -6.21 -11.91
CA THR A 123 8.34 -7.37 -12.17
C THR A 123 8.68 -8.09 -10.87
N GLY A 124 9.01 -7.35 -9.80
CA GLY A 124 9.22 -7.89 -8.47
C GLY A 124 8.01 -8.68 -7.97
N GLN A 125 6.81 -8.10 -8.02
CA GLN A 125 5.57 -8.77 -7.60
C GLN A 125 5.30 -10.05 -8.41
N PHE A 126 5.51 -10.02 -9.72
CA PHE A 126 5.32 -11.19 -10.58
C PHE A 126 6.33 -12.29 -10.31
N ILE A 127 7.59 -11.96 -10.02
CA ILE A 127 8.61 -12.93 -9.59
C ILE A 127 8.24 -13.50 -8.23
N GLY A 128 7.80 -12.66 -7.30
CA GLY A 128 7.27 -13.04 -5.99
C GLY A 128 6.23 -14.16 -6.09
N HIS A 129 5.16 -13.91 -6.84
CA HIS A 129 4.10 -14.88 -7.07
C HIS A 129 4.53 -16.09 -7.92
N GLY A 130 5.20 -15.86 -9.04
CA GLY A 130 5.51 -16.89 -10.02
C GLY A 130 6.62 -17.85 -9.60
N VAL A 131 7.66 -17.33 -8.94
CA VAL A 131 8.84 -18.13 -8.55
C VAL A 131 8.70 -18.69 -7.14
N PHE A 132 8.28 -17.87 -6.18
CA PHE A 132 8.29 -18.26 -4.76
C PHE A 132 7.01 -18.95 -4.32
N GLU A 133 5.85 -18.51 -4.80
CA GLU A 133 4.56 -19.16 -4.50
C GLU A 133 4.15 -20.17 -5.58
N LYS A 134 4.71 -20.08 -6.80
CA LYS A 134 4.30 -20.84 -7.99
C LYS A 134 2.79 -20.75 -8.27
N ARG A 135 2.19 -19.63 -7.88
CA ARG A 135 0.78 -19.32 -8.09
C ARG A 135 0.71 -18.21 -9.13
N THR A 136 -0.32 -18.23 -9.97
CA THR A 136 -0.61 -17.07 -10.82
C THR A 136 -0.78 -15.84 -9.93
N PRO A 137 -0.44 -14.63 -10.37
CA PRO A 137 -0.75 -13.40 -9.65
C PRO A 137 -2.29 -13.20 -9.64
N ALA A 138 -2.96 -13.96 -8.77
CA ALA A 138 -4.39 -14.16 -8.55
C ALA A 138 -5.28 -14.53 -9.77
N PRO A 139 -6.43 -15.21 -9.55
CA PRO A 139 -7.41 -15.45 -10.61
C PRO A 139 -8.05 -14.12 -11.01
N LEU A 140 -8.23 -13.90 -12.32
CA LEU A 140 -8.71 -12.66 -12.94
C LEU A 140 -10.11 -12.22 -12.46
N ASP A 141 -10.81 -13.08 -11.73
CA ASP A 141 -12.25 -12.99 -11.47
C ASP A 141 -12.62 -12.02 -10.32
N ASN A 142 -11.65 -11.63 -9.48
CA ASN A 142 -11.85 -10.71 -8.34
C ASN A 142 -10.66 -9.73 -8.12
N LEU A 143 -9.84 -9.59 -9.16
CA LEU A 143 -8.47 -9.05 -9.12
C LEU A 143 -8.38 -7.56 -8.76
N ALA A 144 -9.26 -6.75 -9.34
CA ALA A 144 -9.24 -5.30 -9.15
C ALA A 144 -9.65 -4.89 -7.73
N GLN A 145 -10.47 -5.69 -7.07
CA GLN A 145 -10.98 -5.39 -5.74
C GLN A 145 -10.01 -5.89 -4.66
N VAL A 146 -9.61 -7.16 -4.70
CA VAL A 146 -8.83 -7.77 -3.60
C VAL A 146 -7.34 -7.40 -3.65
N LEU A 147 -6.72 -7.32 -4.83
CA LEU A 147 -5.28 -7.01 -4.93
C LEU A 147 -5.01 -5.52 -5.09
N VAL A 148 -5.73 -4.81 -5.95
CA VAL A 148 -5.37 -3.41 -6.23
C VAL A 148 -5.80 -2.50 -5.09
N LEU A 149 -7.02 -2.67 -4.58
CA LEU A 149 -7.54 -1.85 -3.49
C LEU A 149 -7.08 -2.33 -2.11
N VAL A 150 -7.03 -3.65 -1.82
CA VAL A 150 -6.72 -4.12 -0.45
C VAL A 150 -5.24 -4.39 -0.18
N ALA A 151 -4.39 -4.64 -1.19
CA ALA A 151 -3.00 -5.03 -0.94
C ALA A 151 -2.17 -3.99 -0.16
N PRO A 152 -2.26 -2.66 -0.41
CA PRO A 152 -1.50 -1.71 0.41
C PRO A 152 -1.95 -1.72 1.87
N PHE A 153 -3.25 -1.95 2.11
CA PHE A 153 -3.77 -2.10 3.47
C PHE A 153 -3.25 -3.35 4.17
N PHE A 154 -3.19 -4.48 3.47
CA PHE A 154 -2.65 -5.72 4.03
C PHE A 154 -1.16 -5.67 4.30
N VAL A 155 -0.40 -5.04 3.42
CA VAL A 155 1.01 -4.73 3.68
C VAL A 155 1.17 -3.86 4.92
N LEU A 156 0.28 -2.88 5.14
CA LEU A 156 0.31 -2.06 6.36
C LEU A 156 -0.04 -2.88 7.61
N LEU A 157 -1.05 -3.75 7.55
CA LEU A 157 -1.41 -4.63 8.65
C LEU A 157 -0.27 -5.60 8.99
N GLU A 158 0.41 -6.15 7.98
CA GLU A 158 1.58 -7.01 8.14
C GLU A 158 2.75 -6.23 8.78
N ALA A 159 3.01 -5.00 8.33
CA ALA A 159 4.04 -4.16 8.94
C ALA A 159 3.69 -3.82 10.41
N LEU A 160 2.42 -3.52 10.70
CA LEU A 160 1.95 -3.26 12.06
C LEU A 160 2.06 -4.51 12.94
N SER A 161 1.72 -5.69 12.43
CA SER A 161 1.81 -6.95 13.16
C SER A 161 3.27 -7.28 13.52
N ILE A 162 4.20 -7.10 12.58
CA ILE A 162 5.64 -7.26 12.82
C ILE A 162 6.13 -6.27 13.88
N VAL A 163 5.78 -4.98 13.77
CA VAL A 163 6.20 -3.96 14.74
C VAL A 163 5.65 -4.25 16.15
N ILE A 164 4.40 -4.66 16.25
CA ILE A 164 3.77 -5.03 17.54
C ILE A 164 4.44 -6.28 18.10
N TRP A 165 4.67 -7.30 17.28
CA TRP A 165 5.32 -8.55 17.70
C TRP A 165 6.76 -8.30 18.19
N LEU A 166 7.55 -7.53 17.44
CA LEU A 166 8.90 -7.14 17.83
C LEU A 166 8.92 -6.38 19.16
N ARG A 167 7.94 -5.49 19.41
CA ARG A 167 7.80 -4.78 20.70
C ARG A 167 7.49 -5.72 21.86
N THR A 168 6.64 -6.72 21.64
CA THR A 168 6.31 -7.72 22.66
C THR A 168 7.54 -8.58 22.99
N VAL A 169 8.25 -9.07 21.97
CA VAL A 169 9.49 -9.86 22.16
C VAL A 169 10.56 -9.02 22.85
N SER A 170 10.79 -7.77 22.44
CA SER A 170 11.79 -6.90 23.08
C SER A 170 11.48 -6.62 24.57
N ARG A 171 10.19 -6.49 24.93
CA ARG A 171 9.79 -6.33 26.33
C ARG A 171 10.06 -7.58 27.15
N ILE A 172 9.74 -8.76 26.61
CA ILE A 172 10.00 -10.05 27.27
C ILE A 172 11.51 -10.26 27.43
N SER A 173 12.31 -10.02 26.39
CA SER A 173 13.77 -10.14 26.47
C SER A 173 14.37 -9.21 27.51
N CYS A 174 13.89 -7.95 27.61
CA CYS A 174 14.34 -7.00 28.62
C CYS A 174 13.96 -7.44 30.06
N GLN A 175 12.79 -8.05 30.23
CA GLN A 175 12.36 -8.61 31.51
C GLN A 175 13.23 -9.80 31.91
N CYS A 176 13.48 -10.77 31.03
CA CYS A 176 14.38 -11.89 31.32
C CYS A 176 15.80 -11.41 31.65
N GLU A 177 16.34 -10.45 30.92
CA GLU A 177 17.68 -9.91 31.17
C GLU A 177 17.76 -9.02 32.43
N SER A 178 16.62 -8.59 32.98
CA SER A 178 16.54 -7.95 34.30
C SER A 178 16.42 -8.96 35.44
N GLU A 179 15.78 -10.10 35.20
CA GLU A 179 15.64 -11.20 36.18
C GLU A 179 16.93 -12.03 36.30
N ASP A 180 17.66 -12.26 35.21
CA ASP A 180 18.95 -12.98 35.20
C ASP A 180 20.12 -12.16 35.79
N ARG A 181 19.90 -10.89 36.15
CA ARG A 181 20.88 -10.01 36.81
C ARG A 181 20.65 -9.85 38.33
N CYS A 182 19.70 -10.58 38.91
CA CYS A 182 19.43 -10.61 40.35
C CYS A 182 20.00 -11.87 41.03
#